data_AF-A0A7C4SWY5-F1
#
_entry.id   AF-A0A7C4SWY5-F1
#
_cell.length_a   1.000
_cell.length_b   1.000
_cell.length_c   1.000
_cell.angle_alpha   90.00
_cell.angle_beta   90.00
_cell.angle_gamma   90.00
#
_symmetry.space_group_name_H-M   'P 1'
#
loop_
_entity.id
_entity.type
_entity.pdbx_description
1 polymer ?
#
loop_
_entity_poly.entity_id
_entity_poly.type
_entity_poly.pdbx_seq_one_letter_code
_entity_poly.pdbx_strand_id
1 'polypeptide(L)'
;MESNPSPWPVLEFALEREKAAYRFYVDLSQRIKDPGARDALDFLAREETRHRELLEWSGPCFKGGNPGGTRSVASVLQAFSADRGNRKDPA
;
A
#
# COMPACT_ATOMS: atom_id res chain seq x y z
N MET A 1 30.69 3.52 17.48
CA MET A 1 30.42 3.81 16.06
C MET A 1 29.08 3.17 15.75
N GLU A 2 28.04 3.98 15.67
CA GLU A 2 26.68 3.52 15.42
C GLU A 2 26.59 3.15 13.94
N SER A 3 26.64 1.85 13.66
CA SER A 3 26.51 1.30 12.32
C SER A 3 25.16 1.69 11.78
N ASN A 4 25.09 2.61 10.82
CA ASN A 4 23.86 2.94 10.10
C ASN A 4 23.43 1.69 9.32
N PRO A 5 22.44 0.92 9.79
CA PRO A 5 22.10 -0.33 9.14
C PRO A 5 21.52 0.01 7.77
N SER A 6 21.95 -0.72 6.73
CA SER A 6 21.39 -0.56 5.40
C SER A 6 19.86 -0.67 5.50
N PRO A 7 19.07 0.20 4.84
CA PRO A 7 17.62 0.18 4.95
C PRO A 7 16.97 -1.05 4.27
N TRP A 8 17.74 -1.85 3.52
CA TRP A 8 17.22 -2.98 2.72
C TRP A 8 16.54 -4.09 3.51
N PRO A 9 17.07 -4.60 4.63
CA PRO A 9 16.39 -5.62 5.42
C PRO A 9 15.06 -5.11 6.01
N VAL A 10 14.98 -3.81 6.32
CA VAL A 10 13.73 -3.20 6.81
C VAL A 10 12.71 -3.09 5.69
N LEU A 11 13.15 -2.76 4.47
CA LEU A 11 12.28 -2.67 3.30
C LEU A 11 11.76 -4.04 2.87
N GLU A 12 12.61 -5.08 2.87
CA GLU A 12 12.20 -6.46 2.61
C GLU A 12 11.21 -6.96 3.67
N PHE A 13 11.48 -6.67 4.95
CA PHE A 13 10.54 -6.99 6.03
C PHE A 13 9.20 -6.28 5.86
N ALA A 14 9.21 -4.98 5.53
CA ALA A 14 7.99 -4.22 5.27
C ALA A 14 7.20 -4.83 4.10
N LEU A 15 7.86 -5.20 3.00
CA LEU A 15 7.19 -5.81 1.84
C LEU A 15 6.49 -7.14 2.18
N GLU A 16 7.15 -8.00 2.96
CA GLU A 16 6.55 -9.26 3.41
C GLU A 16 5.40 -9.03 4.40
N ARG A 17 5.49 -8.00 5.23
CA ARG A 17 4.40 -7.57 6.13
C ARG A 17 3.18 -7.11 5.35
N GLU A 18 3.35 -6.31 4.30
CA GLU A 18 2.24 -5.86 3.45
C GLU A 18 1.53 -7.04 2.76
N LYS A 19 2.29 -8.01 2.23
CA LYS A 19 1.71 -9.23 1.63
C LYS A 19 0.93 -10.06 2.66
N ALA A 20 1.44 -10.19 3.88
CA ALA A 20 0.76 -10.91 4.95
C ALA A 20 -0.53 -10.19 5.38
N ALA A 21 -0.50 -8.86 5.50
CA ALA A 21 -1.65 -8.03 5.83
C ALA A 21 -2.76 -8.13 4.76
N TYR A 22 -2.38 -8.05 3.48
CA TYR A 22 -3.30 -8.26 2.36
C TYR A 22 -4.08 -9.57 2.50
N ARG A 23 -3.35 -10.69 2.65
CA ARG A 23 -3.97 -12.01 2.79
C ARG A 23 -4.87 -12.09 4.01
N PHE A 24 -4.44 -11.50 5.13
CA PHE A 24 -5.22 -11.46 6.36
C PHE A 24 -6.56 -10.75 6.16
N TYR A 25 -6.58 -9.57 5.53
CA TYR A 25 -7.82 -8.83 5.32
C TYR A 25 -8.74 -9.50 4.30
N VAL A 26 -8.19 -10.09 3.23
CA VAL A 26 -8.98 -10.88 2.26
C VAL A 26 -9.60 -12.12 2.92
N ASP A 27 -8.83 -12.86 3.70
CA ASP A 27 -9.33 -14.05 4.40
C ASP A 27 -10.37 -13.67 5.45
N LEU A 28 -10.21 -12.53 6.12
CA LEU A 28 -11.15 -12.02 7.11
C LEU A 28 -12.43 -11.52 6.45
N SER A 29 -12.35 -10.84 5.30
CA SER A 29 -13.53 -10.34 4.57
C SER A 29 -14.42 -11.48 4.07
N GLN A 30 -13.84 -12.64 3.77
CA GLN A 30 -14.58 -13.87 3.42
C GLN A 30 -15.29 -14.53 4.61
N ARG A 31 -14.79 -14.33 5.84
CA ARG A 31 -15.34 -14.96 7.05
C ARG A 31 -16.43 -14.13 7.72
N ILE A 32 -16.43 -12.82 7.48
CA ILE A 32 -17.41 -11.90 8.04
C ILE A 32 -18.68 -11.87 7.18
N LYS A 33 -19.85 -11.94 7.85
CA LYS A 33 -21.17 -11.89 7.20
C LYS A 33 -21.74 -10.48 7.09
N ASP A 34 -21.23 -9.55 7.90
CA ASP A 34 -21.66 -8.16 7.89
C ASP A 34 -21.12 -7.45 6.63
N PRO A 35 -21.99 -6.90 5.78
CA PRO A 35 -21.58 -6.28 4.52
C PRO A 35 -20.73 -5.02 4.74
N GLY A 36 -21.00 -4.23 5.78
CA GLY A 36 -20.25 -3.01 6.05
C GLY A 36 -18.81 -3.29 6.48
N ALA A 37 -18.62 -4.28 7.35
CA ALA A 37 -17.29 -4.73 7.75
C ALA A 37 -16.53 -5.41 6.60
N ARG A 38 -17.23 -6.15 5.73
CA ARG A 38 -16.62 -6.75 4.53
C ARG A 38 -16.09 -5.66 3.58
N ASP A 39 -16.88 -4.63 3.30
CA ASP A 39 -16.47 -3.53 2.44
C ASP A 39 -15.25 -2.78 3.02
N ALA A 40 -15.23 -2.57 4.34
CA ALA A 40 -14.09 -1.96 5.02
C ALA A 40 -12.82 -2.82 4.92
N LEU A 41 -12.94 -4.15 5.06
CA LEU A 41 -11.80 -5.06 4.94
C LEU A 41 -11.29 -5.18 3.50
N ASP A 42 -12.19 -5.20 2.52
CA ASP A 42 -11.82 -5.19 1.10
C ASP A 42 -11.14 -3.86 0.73
N PHE A 43 -11.56 -2.74 1.32
CA PHE A 43 -10.84 -1.46 1.20
C PHE A 43 -9.43 -1.53 1.79
N LEU A 44 -9.28 -2.05 3.02
CA LEU A 44 -7.96 -2.20 3.65
C LEU A 44 -7.03 -3.11 2.84
N ALA A 45 -7.53 -4.24 2.33
CA ALA A 45 -6.75 -5.12 1.46
C ALA A 45 -6.25 -4.38 0.21
N ARG A 46 -7.08 -3.52 -0.40
CA ARG A 46 -6.66 -2.73 -1.57
C ARG A 46 -5.58 -1.70 -1.23
N GLU A 47 -5.65 -1.07 -0.06
CA GLU A 47 -4.62 -0.13 0.39
C GLU A 47 -3.26 -0.81 0.59
N GLU A 48 -3.20 -2.03 1.14
CA GLU A 48 -1.93 -2.75 1.29
C GLU A 48 -1.26 -3.07 -0.05
N THR A 49 -2.05 -3.23 -1.12
CA THR A 49 -1.51 -3.39 -2.47
C THR A 49 -0.78 -2.11 -2.92
N ARG A 50 -1.32 -0.93 -2.60
CA ARG A 50 -0.68 0.36 -2.89
C ARG A 50 0.56 0.58 -2.03
N HIS A 51 0.52 0.19 -0.76
CA HIS A 51 1.71 0.24 0.11
C HIS A 51 2.83 -0.64 -0.44
N ARG A 52 2.51 -1.86 -0.89
CA ARG A 52 3.46 -2.76 -1.55
C ARG A 52 4.08 -2.11 -2.80
N GLU A 53 3.27 -1.52 -3.67
CA GLU A 53 3.74 -0.84 -4.89
C GLU A 53 4.65 0.36 -4.57
N LEU A 54 4.35 1.10 -3.50
CA LEU A 54 5.18 2.22 -3.05
C LEU A 54 6.53 1.75 -2.50
N LEU A 55 6.55 0.67 -1.72
CA LEU A 55 7.76 0.05 -1.20
C LEU A 55 8.60 -0.53 -2.35
N GLU A 56 7.96 -1.22 -3.29
CA GLU A 56 8.59 -1.74 -4.51
C GLU A 56 9.15 -0.63 -5.40
N TRP A 57 8.53 0.55 -5.45
CA TRP A 57 9.07 1.72 -6.17
C TRP A 57 10.26 2.37 -5.44
N SER A 58 10.26 2.35 -4.11
CA SER A 58 11.36 2.92 -3.31
C SER A 58 12.66 2.09 -3.36
N GLY A 59 12.56 0.78 -3.64
CA GLY A 59 13.70 -0.15 -3.74
C GLY A 59 14.63 0.00 -4.97
N PRO A 60 14.12 0.16 -6.21
CA PRO A 60 14.95 0.16 -7.43
C PRO A 60 15.74 1.45 -7.66
N CYS A 61 15.41 2.56 -7.00
CA CYS A 61 16.21 3.80 -7.12
C CYS A 61 17.61 3.69 -6.47
N PHE A 62 17.80 2.82 -5.49
CA PHE A 62 19.11 2.68 -4.82
C PHE A 62 20.03 1.63 -5.45
N LYS A 63 19.49 0.70 -6.24
CA LYS A 63 20.29 -0.23 -7.05
C LYS A 63 20.62 0.38 -8.41
N GLY A 64 21.54 1.35 -8.41
CA GLY A 64 22.32 1.72 -9.60
C GLY A 64 21.60 2.47 -10.72
N GLY A 65 21.68 3.80 -10.67
CA GLY A 65 21.93 4.69 -11.81
C GLY A 65 21.00 4.68 -13.05
N ASN A 66 19.94 5.50 -13.03
CA ASN A 66 19.60 6.44 -14.12
C ASN A 66 18.54 7.48 -13.64
N PRO A 67 18.81 8.81 -13.65
CA PRO A 67 17.88 9.83 -13.17
C PRO A 67 16.94 10.30 -14.28
N GLY A 68 15.72 9.77 -14.33
CA GLY A 68 14.75 10.15 -15.36
C GLY A 68 13.30 10.02 -14.94
N GLY A 69 12.94 10.49 -13.74
CA GLY A 69 11.54 10.48 -13.31
C GLY A 69 11.35 10.70 -11.82
N THR A 70 11.75 11.86 -11.30
CA THR A 70 11.37 12.28 -9.94
C THR A 70 9.87 12.58 -9.93
N ARG A 71 9.03 11.57 -9.71
CA ARG A 71 7.65 11.82 -9.30
C ARG A 71 7.69 12.38 -7.89
N SER A 72 7.46 13.68 -7.78
CA SER A 72 7.28 14.39 -6.51
C SER A 72 6.23 13.69 -5.67
N VAL A 73 6.45 13.64 -4.35
CA VAL A 73 5.46 13.22 -3.33
C VAL A 73 4.12 13.94 -3.48
N ALA A 74 4.12 15.14 -4.10
CA ALA A 74 2.91 15.87 -4.44
C ALA A 74 2.00 15.12 -5.44
N SER A 75 2.57 14.34 -6.37
CA SER A 75 1.78 13.58 -7.34
C SER A 75 1.08 12.37 -6.71
N VAL A 76 1.69 11.78 -5.68
CA VAL A 76 1.11 10.68 -4.92
C VAL A 76 -0.12 11.17 -4.14
N LEU A 77 -0.02 12.33 -3.48
CA LEU A 77 -1.13 12.95 -2.74
C LEU A 77 -2.32 13.37 -3.61
N GLN A 78 -2.10 13.71 -4.88
CA GLN A 78 -3.19 14.03 -5.80
C GLN A 78 -4.05 12.81 -6.15
N ALA A 79 -3.47 11.60 -6.18
CA ALA A 79 -4.22 10.36 -6.42
C ALA A 79 -5.13 9.96 -5.24
N PHE A 80 -4.80 10.39 -4.02
CA PHE A 80 -5.61 10.10 -2.81
C PHE A 80 -6.93 10.90 -2.75
N SER A 81 -7.02 12.05 -3.43
CA SER A 81 -8.23 12.91 -3.35
C SER A 81 -9.35 12.51 -4.33
N ALA A 82 -9.08 11.64 -5.30
CA ALA A 82 -10.01 11.40 -6.42
C ALA A 82 -11.14 10.37 -6.14
N ASP A 83 -11.09 9.62 -5.03
CA ASP A 83 -12.01 8.47 -4.81
C ASP A 83 -13.12 8.72 -3.76
N ARG A 84 -13.28 9.95 -3.24
CA ARG A 84 -14.32 10.28 -2.24
C ARG A 84 -15.64 10.80 -2.83
N GLY A 85 -16.14 10.22 -3.91
CA GLY A 85 -17.33 10.80 -4.56
C GLY A 85 -18.15 9.91 -5.47
N ASN A 86 -18.64 8.75 -5.01
CA ASN A 86 -19.85 8.15 -5.59
C ASN A 86 -20.50 7.07 -4.70
N ARG A 87 -21.14 7.46 -3.58
CA ARG A 87 -22.23 6.67 -3.01
C ARG A 87 -23.53 7.25 -3.53
N LYS A 88 -24.14 6.60 -4.51
CA LYS A 88 -25.57 6.75 -4.75
C LYS A 88 -26.27 5.81 -3.77
N ASP A 89 -26.91 6.37 -2.76
CA ASP A 89 -27.85 5.62 -1.93
C ASP A 89 -29.06 5.26 -2.82
N PRO A 90 -29.51 3.99 -2.90
CA PRO A 90 -30.73 3.64 -3.59
C PRO A 90 -31.96 4.11 -2.78
N ALA A 91 -32.99 4.52 -3.54
CA ALA A 91 -34.24 5.14 -3.09
C ALA A 91 -35.10 4.28 -2.15
#